data_AF-A0A2D6D7K2-F1
#
_entry.id   AF-A0A2D6D7K2-F1
#
_cell.length_a   1.000
_cell.length_b   1.000
_cell.length_c   1.000
_cell.angle_alpha   90.00
_cell.angle_beta   90.00
_cell.angle_gamma   90.00
#
_symmetry.space_group_name_H-M   'P 1'
#
loop_
_entity.id
_entity.type
_entity.pdbx_description
1 polymer ?
#
loop_
_entity_poly.entity_id
_entity_poly.type
_entity_poly.pdbx_seq_one_letter_code
_entity_poly.pdbx_strand_id
1 'polypeptide(L)'
;MCQEVGHILGLGHVDEDFNNPPSGTCMDYSADPEPNQHPNQHDYDMLEIIYAHLDSVDTYKSSDDDGGGNGNNGRGGGRGKPEGVGNNMDLNDPSAWGQSIKEDAQGNKSLFVKDLGNGEKLFTFVTWIQ
;
A
#
# COMPACT_ATOMS: atom_id res chain seq x y z
N MET A 1 2.79 -7.56 -15.41
CA MET A 1 2.04 -7.33 -14.15
C MET A 1 2.28 -5.93 -13.59
N CYS A 2 3.41 -5.27 -13.88
CA CYS A 2 3.78 -3.99 -13.28
C CYS A 2 2.66 -2.92 -13.30
N GLN A 3 2.03 -2.71 -14.46
CA GLN A 3 1.02 -1.67 -14.67
C GLN A 3 -0.19 -1.78 -13.72
N GLU A 4 -0.74 -2.99 -13.58
CA GLU A 4 -1.87 -3.25 -12.68
C GLU A 4 -1.50 -3.04 -11.20
N VAL A 5 -0.26 -3.35 -10.81
CA VAL A 5 0.24 -3.03 -9.47
C VAL A 5 0.35 -1.52 -9.28
N GLY A 6 0.84 -0.80 -10.28
CA GLY A 6 0.85 0.67 -10.29
C GLY A 6 -0.55 1.27 -10.12
N HIS A 7 -1.55 0.75 -10.85
CA HIS A 7 -2.94 1.17 -10.70
C HIS A 7 -3.50 0.90 -9.29
N ILE A 8 -3.19 -0.24 -8.68
CA ILE A 8 -3.57 -0.54 -7.28
C ILE A 8 -2.99 0.50 -6.31
N LEU A 9 -1.77 0.98 -6.59
CA LEU A 9 -1.09 2.02 -5.82
C LEU A 9 -1.50 3.45 -6.23
N GLY A 10 -2.46 3.61 -7.14
CA GLY A 10 -3.02 4.91 -7.53
C GLY A 10 -2.29 5.60 -8.69
N LEU A 11 -1.37 4.92 -9.39
CA LEU A 11 -0.73 5.46 -10.59
C LEU A 11 -1.65 5.37 -11.80
N GLY A 12 -1.71 6.44 -12.60
CA GLY A 12 -2.36 6.47 -13.92
C GLY A 12 -1.38 6.14 -15.04
N HIS A 13 -1.88 6.09 -16.28
CA HIS A 13 -0.99 5.95 -17.43
C HIS A 13 -0.18 7.23 -17.69
N VAL A 14 1.06 7.06 -18.18
CA VAL A 14 1.91 8.16 -18.66
C VAL A 14 1.57 8.53 -20.11
N ASP A 15 1.24 7.54 -20.92
CA ASP A 15 0.71 7.68 -22.27
C ASP A 15 -0.38 6.61 -22.51
N GLU A 16 -1.44 7.00 -23.23
CA GLU A 16 -2.58 6.15 -23.57
C GLU A 16 -2.72 5.94 -25.09
N ASP A 17 -1.94 6.62 -25.92
CA ASP A 17 -1.90 6.34 -27.35
C ASP A 17 -1.04 5.10 -27.63
N PHE A 18 -1.73 3.97 -27.79
CA PHE A 18 -1.14 2.66 -28.07
C PHE A 18 -0.09 2.64 -29.19
N ASN A 19 -0.15 3.58 -30.14
CA ASN A 19 0.76 3.61 -31.29
C ASN A 19 2.01 4.46 -31.06
N ASN A 20 2.12 5.16 -29.92
CA ASN A 20 3.31 5.93 -29.60
C ASN A 20 4.48 5.00 -29.21
N PRO A 21 5.73 5.47 -29.44
CA PRO A 21 6.91 4.76 -28.98
C PRO A 21 6.89 4.56 -27.46
N PRO A 22 7.36 3.40 -26.95
CA PRO A 22 7.44 3.15 -25.52
C PRO A 22 8.24 4.23 -24.78
N SER A 23 7.68 4.72 -23.69
CA SER A 23 8.30 5.71 -22.81
C SER A 23 9.24 5.10 -21.77
N GLY A 24 9.35 3.77 -21.71
CA GLY A 24 10.27 3.05 -20.85
C GLY A 24 9.85 3.06 -19.38
N THR A 25 8.54 2.95 -19.14
CA THR A 25 7.93 3.08 -17.81
C THR A 25 6.86 2.02 -17.63
N CYS A 26 6.70 1.58 -16.39
CA CYS A 26 5.70 0.59 -15.99
C CYS A 26 4.27 0.98 -16.37
N MET A 27 4.01 2.28 -16.41
CA MET A 27 2.69 2.90 -16.55
C MET A 27 2.36 3.35 -17.98
N ASP A 28 2.99 2.78 -19.00
CA ASP A 28 2.75 3.16 -20.40
C ASP A 28 1.91 2.13 -21.15
N TYR A 29 0.86 2.61 -21.80
CA TYR A 29 -0.04 1.80 -22.61
C TYR A 29 0.42 1.81 -24.07
N SER A 30 1.37 0.93 -24.40
CA SER A 30 2.01 0.85 -25.73
C SER A 30 1.86 -0.53 -26.38
N ALA A 31 2.02 -0.57 -27.72
CA ALA A 31 2.05 -1.78 -28.51
C ALA A 31 3.28 -2.66 -28.29
N ASP A 32 4.38 -2.08 -27.81
CA ASP A 32 5.61 -2.82 -27.45
C ASP A 32 5.81 -2.78 -25.92
N PRO A 33 5.47 -3.87 -25.20
CA PRO A 33 5.57 -3.91 -23.75
C PRO A 33 6.99 -4.19 -23.25
N GLU A 34 7.93 -4.62 -24.10
CA GLU A 34 9.28 -5.01 -23.66
C GLU A 34 10.05 -3.88 -22.94
N PRO A 35 10.01 -2.62 -23.41
CA PRO A 35 10.68 -1.52 -22.71
C PRO A 35 9.98 -1.07 -21.41
N ASN A 36 8.72 -1.47 -21.21
CA ASN A 36 7.82 -0.95 -20.17
C ASN A 36 7.63 -1.92 -18.99
N GLN A 37 8.59 -2.84 -18.78
CA GLN A 37 8.46 -3.91 -17.78
C GLN A 37 8.74 -3.46 -16.34
N HIS A 38 9.29 -2.26 -16.13
CA HIS A 38 9.76 -1.79 -14.82
C HIS A 38 9.39 -0.32 -14.56
N PRO A 39 9.19 0.06 -13.29
CA PRO A 39 8.95 1.45 -12.92
C PRO A 39 10.18 2.30 -13.26
N ASN A 40 9.94 3.51 -13.77
CA ASN A 40 11.00 4.50 -13.93
C ASN A 40 10.95 5.53 -12.79
N GLN A 41 11.80 6.57 -12.88
CA GLN A 41 11.85 7.62 -11.87
C GLN A 41 10.51 8.35 -11.69
N HIS A 42 9.79 8.63 -12.77
CA HIS A 42 8.50 9.31 -12.71
C HIS A 42 7.46 8.48 -11.93
N ASP A 43 7.45 7.16 -12.10
CA ASP A 43 6.56 6.27 -11.34
C ASP A 43 6.84 6.36 -9.83
N TYR A 44 8.12 6.37 -9.42
CA TYR A 44 8.51 6.53 -8.02
C TYR A 44 8.20 7.92 -7.48
N ASP A 45 8.41 8.97 -8.26
CA ASP A 45 8.10 10.35 -7.87
C ASP A 45 6.59 10.50 -7.63
N MET A 46 5.75 9.85 -8.45
CA MET A 46 4.30 9.84 -8.25
C MET A 46 3.89 9.05 -7.02
N LEU A 47 4.53 7.90 -6.74
CA LEU A 47 4.31 7.18 -5.48
C LEU A 47 4.72 8.02 -4.27
N GLU A 48 5.81 8.77 -4.34
CA GLU A 48 6.20 9.71 -3.30
C GLU A 48 5.14 10.81 -3.14
N ILE A 49 4.60 11.38 -4.21
CA ILE A 49 3.52 12.36 -4.10
C ILE A 49 2.26 11.78 -3.43
N ILE A 50 1.90 10.54 -3.73
CA ILE A 50 0.70 9.89 -3.18
C ILE A 50 0.91 9.47 -1.72
N TYR A 51 2.10 8.96 -1.39
CA TYR A 51 2.38 8.28 -0.12
C TYR A 51 3.36 9.01 0.82
N ALA A 52 3.99 10.10 0.40
CA ALA A 52 4.76 10.96 1.29
C ALA A 52 3.81 11.83 2.13
N HIS A 53 3.33 11.23 3.20
CA HIS A 53 2.58 11.93 4.24
C HIS A 53 3.59 12.67 5.12
N LEU A 54 3.57 14.01 5.09
CA LEU A 54 4.37 14.84 6.02
C LEU A 54 3.63 15.10 7.34
N ASP A 55 2.37 14.68 7.44
CA ASP A 55 1.63 14.75 8.69
C ASP A 55 2.20 13.77 9.71
N SER A 56 2.22 14.21 10.97
CA SER A 56 2.82 13.45 12.08
C SER A 56 1.99 12.24 12.50
N VAL A 57 0.82 12.03 11.86
CA VAL A 57 -0.13 10.99 12.21
C VAL A 57 0.13 9.75 11.37
N ASP A 58 1.17 9.05 11.77
CA ASP A 58 1.43 7.77 11.18
C ASP A 58 0.50 6.70 11.77
N THR A 59 -0.49 6.26 11.00
CA THR A 59 -1.42 5.21 11.49
C THR A 59 -0.74 3.87 11.74
N TYR A 60 0.48 3.64 11.20
CA TYR A 60 1.29 2.47 11.51
C TYR A 60 2.09 2.61 12.80
N LYS A 61 2.37 3.83 13.30
CA LYS A 61 3.09 3.99 14.57
C LYS A 61 2.20 3.45 15.67
N SER A 62 2.47 2.20 16.07
CA SER A 62 2.18 1.76 17.43
C SER A 62 2.82 2.81 18.31
N SER A 63 1.97 3.60 18.94
CA SER A 63 2.37 4.62 19.89
C SER A 63 2.94 3.91 21.13
N ASP A 64 4.19 3.49 21.00
CA ASP A 64 5.08 3.12 22.10
C ASP A 64 6.12 4.22 22.37
N ASP A 65 6.05 5.35 21.66
CA ASP A 65 6.82 6.54 22.02
C ASP A 65 5.92 7.55 22.76
N ASP A 66 6.09 7.52 24.08
CA ASP A 66 5.99 8.69 24.95
C ASP A 66 6.97 9.76 24.42
N GLY A 67 6.53 10.53 23.43
CA GLY A 67 7.34 11.52 22.75
C GLY A 67 6.50 12.73 22.38
N GLY A 68 6.40 13.68 23.30
CA GLY A 68 5.58 14.89 23.20
C GLY A 68 5.74 15.67 21.90
N GLY A 69 4.78 15.52 20.99
CA GLY A 69 4.54 16.44 19.88
C GLY A 69 3.50 17.48 20.29
N ASN A 70 3.94 18.73 20.45
CA ASN A 70 3.10 19.89 20.74
C ASN A 70 1.94 20.00 19.74
N GLY A 71 0.73 19.68 20.19
CA GLY A 71 -0.48 19.62 19.37
C GLY A 71 -0.88 21.00 18.88
N ASN A 72 -0.74 21.24 17.57
CA ASN A 72 -1.43 22.33 16.89
C ASN A 72 -2.63 21.78 16.10
N ASN A 73 -3.80 21.84 16.73
CA ASN A 73 -5.10 22.19 16.15
C ASN A 73 -5.54 21.52 14.83
N GLY A 74 -5.52 20.19 14.74
CA GLY A 74 -6.31 19.45 13.75
C GLY A 74 -7.73 19.17 14.27
N ARG A 75 -8.73 19.99 13.90
CA ARG A 75 -10.16 19.74 14.17
C ARG A 75 -10.73 18.67 13.22
N GLY A 76 -10.11 17.50 13.15
CA GLY A 76 -10.64 16.37 12.40
C GLY A 76 -11.76 15.70 13.19
N GLY A 77 -13.02 15.99 12.87
CA GLY A 77 -14.21 15.31 13.41
C GLY A 77 -14.36 13.85 12.95
N GLY A 78 -13.28 13.21 12.50
CA GLY A 78 -13.28 11.78 12.24
C GLY A 78 -13.39 11.04 13.56
N ARG A 79 -14.26 10.03 13.61
CA ARG A 79 -14.10 8.97 14.61
C ARG A 79 -12.78 8.30 14.26
N GLY A 80 -11.69 8.76 14.87
CA GLY A 80 -10.38 8.11 14.73
C GLY A 80 -10.52 6.62 15.00
N LYS A 81 -9.62 5.81 14.43
CA LYS A 81 -9.54 4.38 14.76
C LYS A 81 -9.69 4.22 16.28
N PRO A 82 -10.46 3.24 16.79
CA PRO A 82 -10.54 3.04 18.23
C PRO A 82 -9.13 2.92 18.79
N GLU A 83 -8.87 3.64 19.86
CA GLU A 83 -7.57 3.68 20.51
C GLU A 83 -7.15 2.25 20.87
N GLY A 84 -5.95 1.81 20.46
CA GLY A 84 -5.45 0.46 20.75
C GLY A 84 -5.59 -0.59 19.63
N VAL A 85 -6.35 -0.34 18.57
CA VAL A 85 -6.60 -1.37 17.54
C VAL A 85 -5.37 -1.59 16.68
N GLY A 86 -4.80 -2.78 16.73
CA GLY A 86 -3.56 -3.08 16.03
C GLY A 86 -2.30 -2.62 16.76
N ASN A 87 -2.42 -1.94 17.91
CA ASN A 87 -1.26 -1.43 18.65
C ASN A 87 -0.47 -2.63 19.23
N ASN A 88 0.86 -2.59 19.08
CA ASN A 88 1.80 -3.67 19.45
C ASN A 88 1.74 -4.93 18.57
N MET A 89 1.38 -4.80 17.29
CA MET A 89 1.61 -5.83 16.28
C MET A 89 2.69 -5.39 15.30
N ASP A 90 3.77 -6.16 15.22
CA ASP A 90 4.75 -5.98 14.16
C ASP A 90 4.20 -6.55 12.86
N LEU A 91 3.67 -5.69 11.99
CA LEU A 91 3.12 -6.10 10.70
C LEU A 91 4.20 -6.48 9.68
N ASN A 92 5.49 -6.27 9.99
CA ASN A 92 6.58 -6.82 9.18
C ASN A 92 6.84 -8.29 9.50
N ASP A 93 6.32 -8.79 10.63
CA ASP A 93 6.33 -10.22 10.96
C ASP A 93 5.05 -10.89 10.45
N PRO A 94 5.13 -11.81 9.47
CA PRO A 94 3.98 -12.56 8.97
C PRO A 94 3.18 -13.31 10.05
N SER A 95 3.80 -13.62 11.19
CA SER A 95 3.11 -14.25 12.33
C SER A 95 2.00 -13.36 12.90
N ALA A 96 2.11 -12.03 12.73
CA ALA A 96 1.13 -11.07 13.20
C ALA A 96 -0.13 -10.99 12.32
N TRP A 97 -0.11 -11.50 11.09
CA TRP A 97 -1.18 -11.33 10.10
C TRP A 97 -2.41 -12.23 10.35
N GLY A 98 -2.24 -13.28 11.16
CA GLY A 98 -3.32 -14.21 11.53
C GLY A 98 -3.47 -15.39 10.58
N GLN A 99 -4.72 -15.81 10.36
CA GLN A 99 -5.04 -17.03 9.60
C GLN A 99 -5.16 -16.71 8.10
N SER A 100 -4.55 -17.55 7.26
CA SER A 100 -4.74 -17.48 5.80
C SER A 100 -6.16 -17.88 5.43
N ILE A 101 -6.82 -17.07 4.61
CA ILE A 101 -8.17 -17.32 4.12
C ILE A 101 -8.27 -17.34 2.59
N LYS A 102 -7.19 -17.00 1.87
CA LYS A 102 -7.13 -17.07 0.41
C LYS A 102 -5.73 -17.39 -0.07
N GLU A 103 -5.64 -18.13 -1.17
CA GLU A 103 -4.42 -18.38 -1.94
C GLU A 103 -4.56 -17.79 -3.35
N ASP A 104 -3.44 -17.44 -3.98
CA ASP A 104 -3.37 -17.06 -5.39
C ASP A 104 -3.44 -18.31 -6.31
N ALA A 105 -3.36 -18.11 -7.63
CA ALA A 105 -3.45 -19.20 -8.60
C ALA A 105 -2.25 -20.17 -8.56
N GLN A 106 -1.14 -19.76 -7.94
CA GLN A 106 0.09 -20.52 -7.76
C GLN A 106 0.13 -21.25 -6.41
N GLY A 107 -0.89 -21.07 -5.57
CA GLY A 107 -1.00 -21.66 -4.24
C GLY A 107 -0.29 -20.87 -3.14
N ASN A 108 0.14 -19.63 -3.42
CA ASN A 108 0.72 -18.78 -2.39
C ASN A 108 -0.39 -18.08 -1.59
N LYS A 109 -0.23 -18.00 -0.27
CA LYS A 109 -1.20 -17.34 0.61
C LYS A 109 -1.28 -15.85 0.28
N SER A 110 -2.46 -15.38 -0.13
CA SER A 110 -2.67 -14.02 -0.65
C SER A 110 -3.56 -13.14 0.22
N LEU A 111 -4.27 -13.72 1.20
CA LEU A 111 -5.08 -12.96 2.15
C LEU A 111 -5.08 -13.63 3.53
N PHE A 112 -4.80 -12.83 4.55
CA PHE A 112 -4.83 -13.23 5.95
C PHE A 112 -5.87 -12.41 6.73
N VAL A 113 -6.46 -13.02 7.75
CA VAL A 113 -7.35 -12.37 8.70
C VAL A 113 -6.92 -12.64 10.14
N LYS A 114 -6.90 -11.58 10.95
CA LYS A 114 -6.77 -11.65 12.40
C LYS A 114 -7.95 -10.96 13.05
N ASP A 115 -8.61 -11.67 13.96
CA ASP A 115 -9.65 -11.09 14.80
C ASP A 115 -8.99 -10.28 15.92
N LEU A 116 -9.38 -9.01 16.06
CA LEU A 116 -8.85 -8.10 17.08
C LEU A 116 -9.78 -7.99 18.30
N GLY A 117 -10.90 -8.70 18.29
CA GLY A 117 -11.99 -8.54 19.25
C GLY A 117 -12.92 -7.39 18.89
N ASN A 118 -14.04 -7.26 19.62
CA ASN A 118 -15.02 -6.17 19.48
C ASN A 118 -15.60 -5.96 18.07
N GLY A 119 -15.58 -6.99 17.23
CA GLY A 119 -16.05 -6.92 15.84
C GLY A 119 -15.02 -6.35 14.86
N GLU A 120 -13.80 -6.07 15.31
CA GLU A 120 -12.72 -5.53 14.50
C GLU A 120 -11.83 -6.64 13.93
N LYS A 121 -11.38 -6.45 12.70
CA LYS A 121 -10.56 -7.43 11.97
C LYS A 121 -9.43 -6.73 11.24
N LEU A 122 -8.24 -7.32 11.30
CA LEU A 122 -7.11 -6.98 10.45
C LEU A 122 -7.13 -7.90 9.23
N PHE A 123 -7.16 -7.31 8.04
CA PHE A 123 -6.97 -8.02 6.77
C PHE A 123 -5.61 -7.65 6.20
N THR A 124 -4.78 -8.65 5.89
CA THR A 124 -3.47 -8.45 5.26
C THR A 124 -3.47 -9.07 3.87
N PHE A 125 -3.27 -8.24 2.85
CA PHE A 125 -3.21 -8.65 1.44
C PHE A 125 -1.75 -8.84 1.05
N VAL A 126 -1.42 -9.99 0.46
CA VAL A 126 -0.06 -10.32 0.03
C VAL A 126 -0.06 -10.55 -1.47
N THR A 127 0.71 -9.74 -2.18
CA THR A 127 0.97 -9.90 -3.60
C THR A 127 2.34 -10.52 -3.78
N TRP A 128 2.38 -11.71 -4.37
CA TRP A 128 3.62 -12.39 -4.70
C TRP A 128 4.10 -11.94 -6.07
N ILE A 129 5.36 -11.50 -6.12
CA ILE A 129 6.06 -11.19 -7.36
C ILE A 129 7.08 -12.29 -7.65
N GLN A 130 7.27 -12.61 -8.93
CA GLN A 130 8.17 -13.64 -9.42
C GLN A 130 9.07 -13.06 -10.50
#